data_AF-A0AAJ1V3B0-F1
#
_entry.id   AF-A0AAJ1V3B0-F1
#
_cell.length_a   1.000
_cell.length_b   1.000
_cell.length_c   1.000
_cell.angle_alpha   90.00
_cell.angle_beta   90.00
_cell.angle_gamma   90.00
#
_symmetry.space_group_name_H-M   'P 1'
#
loop_
_entity.id
_entity.type
_entity.pdbx_description
1 polymer ?
#
loop_
_entity_poly.entity_id
_entity_poly.type
_entity_poly.pdbx_seq_one_letter_code
_entity_poly.pdbx_strand_id
1 'polypeptide(L)' 'PLNIIACENMVRGTTQLKGHVMNALPEDAKAWVEEHVGFVDSAVDRIVPPSASATNDPLEVTVETFSEWIVDKTQFKGT' A
#
# COMPACT_ATOMS: atom_id res chain seq x y z
N PRO A 1 8.90 14.02 4.99
CA PRO A 1 7.54 13.54 4.64
C PRO A 1 7.48 12.01 4.68
N LEU A 2 6.36 11.46 5.10
CA LEU A 2 6.09 10.01 5.06
C LEU A 2 5.09 9.74 3.93
N ASN A 3 5.28 8.69 3.15
CA ASN A 3 4.30 8.26 2.15
C ASN A 3 3.85 6.85 2.49
N ILE A 4 2.53 6.66 2.53
CA ILE A 4 1.85 5.39 2.79
C ILE A 4 1.23 4.93 1.47
N ILE A 5 1.46 3.68 1.11
CA ILE A 5 0.94 3.05 -0.10
C ILE A 5 0.32 1.72 0.31
N ALA A 6 -0.99 1.57 0.15
CA ALA A 6 -1.64 0.29 0.32
C ALA A 6 -1.41 -0.57 -0.92
N CYS A 7 -0.99 -1.83 -0.70
CA CYS A 7 -0.74 -2.82 -1.75
C CYS A 7 -1.84 -3.91 -1.79
N GLU A 8 -3.02 -3.61 -1.25
CA GLU A 8 -4.19 -4.49 -1.33
C GLU A 8 -4.87 -4.37 -2.69
N ASN A 9 -5.50 -5.45 -3.15
CA ASN A 9 -6.27 -5.44 -4.41
C ASN A 9 -7.63 -4.76 -4.21
N MET A 10 -7.61 -3.43 -4.10
CA MET A 10 -8.77 -2.60 -3.87
C MET A 10 -8.67 -1.29 -4.65
N VAL A 11 -9.76 -0.91 -5.33
CA VAL A 11 -9.83 0.38 -6.03
C VAL A 11 -9.66 1.52 -5.03
N ARG A 12 -8.67 2.37 -5.26
CA ARG A 12 -8.28 3.49 -4.38
C ARG A 12 -8.06 3.04 -2.92
N GLY A 13 -7.33 1.93 -2.76
CA GLY A 13 -7.11 1.30 -1.46
C GLY A 13 -6.47 2.23 -0.43
N THR A 14 -5.49 3.03 -0.85
CA THR A 14 -4.79 3.95 0.05
C THR A 14 -5.65 5.15 0.45
N THR A 15 -6.50 5.65 -0.45
CA THR A 15 -7.51 6.66 -0.12
C THR A 15 -8.46 6.17 0.98
N GLN A 16 -8.93 4.92 0.88
CA GLN A 16 -9.80 4.35 1.92
C GLN A 16 -9.06 4.18 3.25
N LEU A 17 -7.81 3.70 3.21
CA LEU A 17 -6.94 3.64 4.38
C LEU A 17 -6.74 5.02 5.03
N LYS A 18 -6.54 6.09 4.23
CA LYS A 18 -6.50 7.47 4.73
C LYS A 18 -7.74 7.80 5.55
N GLY A 19 -8.93 7.47 5.04
CA GLY A 19 -10.18 7.68 5.77
C GLY A 19 -10.20 7.01 7.16
N HIS A 20 -9.79 5.74 7.23
CA HIS A 20 -9.69 5.02 8.51
C HIS A 20 -8.67 5.64 9.46
N VAL A 21 -7.48 6.00 8.95
CA VAL A 21 -6.43 6.66 9.75
C VAL A 21 -6.92 8.00 10.29
N MET A 22 -7.50 8.85 9.43
CA MET A 22 -8.01 10.17 9.84
C MET A 22 -9.14 10.06 10.86
N ASN A 23 -9.97 9.01 10.81
CA ASN A 23 -11.02 8.78 11.81
C ASN A 23 -10.47 8.31 13.16
N ALA A 24 -9.32 7.62 13.17
CA ALA A 24 -8.67 7.12 14.39
C ALA A 24 -7.76 8.15 15.06
N LEU A 25 -7.34 9.18 14.32
CA LEU A 25 -6.44 10.21 14.82
C LEU A 25 -7.16 11.24 15.71
N PRO A 26 -6.47 11.76 16.76
CA PRO A 26 -6.96 12.92 17.48
C PRO A 26 -6.97 14.16 16.57
N GLU A 27 -7.86 15.10 16.85
CA GLU A 27 -8.14 16.25 15.97
C GLU A 27 -6.90 17.14 15.74
N ASP A 28 -6.06 17.30 16.76
CA ASP A 28 -4.83 18.09 16.72
C ASP A 28 -3.75 17.51 15.81
N ALA A 29 -3.76 16.20 15.55
CA ALA A 29 -2.81 15.53 14.66
C ALA A 29 -3.22 15.59 13.18
N LYS A 30 -4.50 15.81 12.87
CA LYS A 30 -5.02 15.71 11.49
C LYS A 30 -4.39 16.71 10.54
N ALA A 31 -4.22 17.95 10.97
CA ALA A 31 -3.61 19.01 10.16
C ALA A 31 -2.16 18.67 9.79
N TRP A 32 -1.40 18.16 10.76
CA TRP A 32 -0.02 17.75 10.53
C TRP A 32 0.06 16.60 9.53
N VAL A 33 -0.82 15.60 9.65
CA VAL A 33 -0.87 14.46 8.73
C VAL A 33 -1.21 14.89 7.31
N GLU A 34 -2.21 15.77 7.13
CA GLU A 34 -2.61 16.27 5.81
C GLU A 34 -1.47 17.02 5.10
N GLU A 35 -0.63 17.71 5.86
CA GLU A 35 0.52 18.43 5.32
C GLU A 35 1.70 17.50 5.00
N HIS A 36 2.02 16.55 5.89
CA HIS A 36 3.30 15.82 5.89
C HIS A 36 3.23 14.37 5.39
N VAL A 37 2.03 13.79 5.29
CA VAL A 37 1.83 12.38 4.92
C VAL A 37 1.11 12.26 3.58
N GLY A 38 1.75 11.59 2.63
CA GLY A 38 1.13 11.22 1.35
C GLY A 38 0.40 9.89 1.50
N PHE A 39 -0.84 9.84 1.03
CA PHE A 39 -1.61 8.61 0.90
C PHE A 39 -1.75 8.34 -0.59
N VAL A 40 -0.88 7.47 -1.10
CA VAL A 40 -0.69 7.26 -2.53
C VAL A 40 -1.41 5.99 -2.97
N ASP A 41 -2.43 6.12 -3.81
CA ASP A 41 -3.13 5.02 -4.42
C ASP A 41 -2.18 4.26 -5.36
N SER A 42 -2.32 2.93 -5.35
CA SER A 42 -1.56 2.05 -6.22
C SER A 42 -2.42 0.92 -6.78
N ALA A 43 -1.95 0.31 -7.86
CA ALA A 43 -2.45 -0.96 -8.38
C ALA A 43 -1.26 -1.93 -8.44
N VAL A 44 -1.42 -3.10 -7.82
CA VAL A 44 -0.42 -4.18 -7.80
C VAL A 44 -0.94 -5.36 -8.61
N ASP A 45 -0.06 -5.99 -9.38
CA ASP A 45 -0.38 -7.21 -10.10
C ASP A 45 0.81 -8.16 -10.13
N ARG A 46 0.62 -9.32 -9.51
CA ARG A 46 1.51 -10.49 -9.53
C ARG A 46 0.76 -11.66 -8.90
N ILE A 47 0.60 -12.74 -9.65
CA ILE A 47 0.01 -13.98 -9.14
C ILE A 47 1.00 -14.67 -8.20
N VAL A 48 0.53 -14.91 -6.97
CA VAL A 48 1.21 -15.70 -5.93
C VAL A 48 0.32 -16.90 -5.59
N PRO A 49 0.56 -18.11 -6.14
CA PRO A 49 -0.19 -19.29 -5.76
C PRO A 49 -0.05 -19.61 -4.26
N PRO A 50 -1.05 -20.25 -3.63
CA PRO A 50 -0.92 -20.78 -2.28
C PRO A 50 0.31 -21.69 -2.18
N SER A 51 1.09 -21.51 -1.11
CA SER A 51 2.32 -22.29 -0.91
C SER A 51 2.00 -23.78 -0.73
N ALA A 52 2.34 -24.59 -1.73
CA ALA A 52 2.65 -26.00 -1.53
C ALA A 52 4.17 -26.06 -1.40
N SER A 53 4.70 -26.03 -0.17
CA SER A 53 6.16 -26.06 0.06
C SER A 53 6.75 -27.25 -0.69
N ALA A 54 7.55 -26.97 -1.71
CA ALA A 54 8.22 -28.01 -2.48
C ALA A 54 9.50 -28.47 -1.75
N THR A 55 10.02 -27.64 -0.85
CA THR A 55 11.36 -27.79 -0.25
C THR A 55 11.36 -27.92 1.28
N ASN A 56 10.19 -28.02 1.94
CA ASN A 56 10.02 -27.94 3.41
C ASN A 56 10.50 -26.60 4.03
N ASP A 57 10.84 -25.60 3.23
CA ASP A 57 11.08 -24.24 3.71
C ASP A 57 9.74 -23.52 3.91
N PRO A 58 9.39 -23.08 5.13
CA PRO A 58 8.15 -22.36 5.41
C PRO A 58 8.13 -20.91 4.89
N LEU A 59 9.27 -20.36 4.45
CA LEU A 59 9.38 -19.00 3.92
C LEU A 59 9.45 -18.96 2.39
N GLU A 60 9.46 -20.13 1.73
CA GLU A 60 9.48 -20.23 0.27
C GLU A 60 8.17 -19.74 -0.35
N VAL A 61 8.28 -18.88 -1.35
CA VAL A 61 7.15 -18.35 -2.12
C VAL A 61 7.45 -18.50 -3.62
N THR A 62 6.55 -19.19 -4.32
CA THR A 62 6.58 -19.28 -5.78
C THR A 62 5.67 -18.20 -6.36
N VAL A 63 6.14 -17.51 -7.39
CA VAL A 63 5.39 -16.45 -8.09
C VAL A 63 5.55 -16.61 -9.59
N GLU A 64 4.67 -15.99 -10.36
CA GLU A 64 4.88 -15.86 -11.81
C GLU A 64 6.00 -14.83 -12.15
N THR A 65 6.43 -14.83 -13.41
CA THR A 65 7.45 -13.87 -13.89
C THR A 65 6.89 -12.46 -14.09
N PHE A 66 5.61 -12.33 -14.46
CA PHE A 66 4.99 -11.02 -14.64
C PHE A 66 4.89 -10.29 -13.30
N SER A 67 5.11 -8.98 -13.35
CA SER A 67 4.83 -8.12 -12.21
C SER A 67 4.68 -6.68 -12.64
N GLU A 68 3.64 -6.04 -12.11
CA GLU A 68 3.38 -4.64 -12.31
C GLU A 68 3.02 -3.96 -10.99
N TRP A 69 3.51 -2.74 -10.84
CA TRP A 69 3.11 -1.86 -9.75
C TRP A 69 2.99 -0.44 -10.27
N ILE A 70 1.76 0.05 -10.36
CA ILE A 70 1.44 1.41 -10.81
C ILE A 70 1.13 2.24 -9.57
N VAL A 71 1.71 3.42 -9.49
CA VAL A 71 1.59 4.32 -8.34
C VAL A 71 1.28 5.73 -8.83
N ASP A 72 0.32 6.40 -8.20
CA ASP A 72 -0.03 7.77 -8.55
C ASP A 72 1.01 8.78 -8.04
N LYS A 73 1.88 9.23 -8.95
CA LYS A 73 2.95 10.18 -8.63
C LYS A 73 2.45 11.52 -8.08
N THR A 74 1.20 11.89 -8.35
CA THR A 74 0.64 13.19 -7.95
C THR A 74 0.26 13.26 -6.48
N GLN A 75 0.15 12.11 -5.80
CA GLN A 75 -0.30 12.01 -4.41
C GLN A 75 0.85 11.92 -3.40
N PHE A 76 2.10 11.90 -3.87
CA PHE A 76 3.27 11.94 -3.00
C PHE A 76 3.40 13.28 -2.29
N LYS A 77 3.89 13.22 -1.05
CA LYS A 77 4.38 14.38 -0.31
C LYS A 77 5.90 14.38 -0.29
N GLY A 78 6.49 15.54 -0.58
CA GLY A 78 7.93 15.73 -0.72
C GLY A 78 8.37 15.86 -2.18
N THR A 79 9.66 16.12 -2.36
CA THR A 79 10.34 16.19 -3.67
C THR A 79 11.06 14.90 -3.99
#